data_AF-A0A964QRV8-F1
#
_entry.id   AF-A0A964QRV8-F1
#
_cell.length_a   1.000
_cell.length_b   1.000
_cell.length_c   1.000
_cell.angle_alpha   90.00
_cell.angle_beta   90.00
_cell.angle_gamma   90.00
#
_symmetry.space_group_name_H-M   'P 1'
#
loop_
_entity.id
_entity.type
_entity.pdbx_description
1 polymer ?
#
loop_
_entity_poly.entity_id
_entity_poly.type
_entity_poly.pdbx_seq_one_letter_code
_entity_poly.pdbx_strand_id
1 'polypeptide(L)'
;AYCVLAALPALGLSIFLGGVTGSDFFRMTVALLNGLFFSVSFGILISALCRSERHALGGALLGVLMFGFVLPALGHALMHFTKGSAVHPFFLVLSPGGSFLSALGAGKGVISAPDFGWSWFTSHLLSWTFLGLACVILPRAWQDKKIAISLSRRFRWTFWRGDQAAAMPCSRGTAGRWLNVNPMLWLGERPGQKGLGVAAFFVLFAIGWIVGWILYRSLWLDLPIYFGSAFILHLVLMYATTLLACRGSAEDCRSGVMELLLTTPVGNDVIVRGRMLAVKRQLFRPVLFVLSADFVLMIAGCFRIGPSFEIIGWMALFLVLVVKLMGDLYALSWVGVWQGWKATNASRAIRQTIYNVVLFRWLVLLGALAALGLLTDGRAFRTPASGVFGVVAYFTLLLMTLLHFCGLAISELKDDLRGLITRDDEREQQRFFWLPFGSGARRSPRSFDRRHGIPSTPEIPFPRRT
;
A
#
# COMPACT_ATOMS: atom_id res chain seq x y z
N ALA A 1 -7.08 -9.50 13.64
CA ALA A 1 -7.30 -10.16 14.95
C ALA A 1 -8.42 -11.21 14.85
N TYR A 2 -9.66 -10.81 14.54
CA TYR A 2 -10.81 -11.75 14.49
C TYR A 2 -10.62 -12.95 13.54
N CYS A 3 -10.20 -12.72 12.29
CA CYS A 3 -9.95 -13.82 11.33
C CYS A 3 -8.83 -14.77 11.76
N VAL A 4 -7.81 -14.26 12.45
CA VAL A 4 -6.69 -15.08 12.96
C VAL A 4 -7.18 -15.94 14.13
N LEU A 5 -7.93 -15.33 15.07
CA LEU A 5 -8.56 -16.07 16.17
C LEU A 5 -9.50 -17.17 15.69
N ALA A 6 -10.25 -16.92 14.62
CA ALA A 6 -11.13 -17.91 14.01
C ALA A 6 -10.37 -19.05 13.30
N ALA A 7 -9.19 -18.78 12.74
CA ALA A 7 -8.39 -19.78 12.02
C ALA A 7 -7.49 -20.63 12.94
N LEU A 8 -7.15 -20.14 14.14
CA LEU A 8 -6.24 -20.81 15.07
C LEU A 8 -6.65 -22.24 15.46
N PRO A 9 -7.93 -22.55 15.74
CA PRO A 9 -8.33 -23.92 16.07
C PRO A 9 -8.11 -24.90 14.91
N ALA A 10 -8.45 -24.49 13.68
CA ALA A 10 -8.26 -25.31 12.48
C ALA A 10 -6.77 -25.52 12.17
N LEU A 11 -5.95 -24.48 12.32
CA LEU A 11 -4.49 -24.57 12.18
C LEU A 11 -3.89 -25.47 13.28
N GLY A 12 -4.32 -25.33 14.53
CA GLY A 12 -3.88 -26.15 15.65
C GLY A 12 -4.08 -27.65 15.40
N LEU A 13 -5.25 -28.03 14.88
CA LEU A 13 -5.55 -29.41 14.49
C LEU A 13 -4.54 -29.97 13.47
N SER A 14 -4.28 -29.22 12.39
CA SER A 14 -3.30 -29.64 11.37
C SER A 14 -1.85 -29.66 11.87
N ILE A 15 -1.49 -28.75 12.77
CA ILE A 15 -0.14 -28.62 13.34
C ILE A 15 0.13 -29.73 14.38
N PHE A 16 -0.85 -30.11 15.21
CA PHE A 16 -0.74 -31.23 16.14
C PHE A 16 -0.62 -32.57 15.41
N LEU A 17 -1.33 -32.73 14.28
CA LEU A 17 -1.13 -33.88 13.39
C LEU A 17 0.28 -33.91 12.76
N GLY A 18 0.94 -32.76 12.63
CA GLY A 18 2.32 -32.61 12.19
C GLY A 18 3.40 -32.85 13.26
N GLY A 19 3.04 -33.26 14.48
CA GLY A 19 3.99 -33.62 15.54
C GLY A 19 4.56 -32.44 16.35
N VAL A 20 3.97 -31.24 16.24
CA VAL A 20 4.39 -30.06 17.02
C VAL A 20 3.82 -30.13 18.44
N THR A 21 4.61 -29.76 19.44
CA THR A 21 4.18 -29.77 20.84
C THR A 21 3.10 -28.71 21.13
N GLY A 22 2.18 -29.02 22.05
CA GLY A 22 1.16 -28.07 22.53
C GLY A 22 1.75 -26.76 23.07
N SER A 23 2.90 -26.84 23.73
CA SER A 23 3.62 -25.68 24.25
C SER A 23 4.16 -24.77 23.16
N ASP A 24 4.71 -25.32 22.08
CA ASP A 24 5.26 -24.53 20.98
C ASP A 24 4.14 -23.86 20.17
N PHE A 25 3.04 -24.59 19.95
CA PHE A 25 1.84 -24.03 19.34
C PHE A 25 1.29 -22.86 20.15
N PHE A 26 1.19 -22.99 21.48
CA PHE A 26 0.70 -21.92 22.34
C PHE A 26 1.63 -20.71 22.35
N ARG A 27 2.95 -20.93 22.49
CA ARG A 27 3.95 -19.85 22.43
C ARG A 27 3.89 -19.09 21.10
N MET A 28 3.78 -19.82 19.99
CA MET A 28 3.65 -19.24 18.65
C MET A 28 2.35 -18.44 18.50
N THR A 29 1.24 -18.99 18.99
CA THR A 29 -0.07 -18.32 18.96
C THR A 29 -0.04 -17.01 19.74
N VAL A 30 0.51 -17.03 20.96
CA VAL A 30 0.63 -15.85 21.82
C VAL A 30 1.59 -14.82 21.21
N ALA A 31 2.71 -15.25 20.61
CA ALA A 31 3.62 -14.36 19.89
C ALA A 31 2.94 -13.66 18.70
N LEU A 32 2.16 -14.40 17.91
CA LEU A 32 1.39 -13.87 16.78
C LEU A 32 0.35 -12.84 17.22
N LEU A 33 -0.43 -13.15 18.26
CA LEU A 33 -1.42 -12.22 18.80
C LEU A 33 -0.77 -10.95 19.34
N ASN A 34 0.36 -11.08 20.03
CA ASN A 34 1.11 -9.95 20.53
C ASN A 34 1.72 -9.11 19.41
N GLY A 35 2.27 -9.74 18.35
CA GLY A 35 2.75 -9.02 17.17
C GLY A 35 1.65 -8.27 16.43
N LEU A 36 0.45 -8.84 16.34
CA LEU A 36 -0.74 -8.16 15.80
C LEU A 36 -1.14 -6.96 16.66
N PHE A 37 -1.21 -7.13 17.99
CA PHE A 37 -1.53 -6.05 18.92
C PHE A 37 -0.52 -4.91 18.82
N PHE A 38 0.78 -5.24 18.81
CA PHE A 38 1.87 -4.29 18.62
C PHE A 38 1.71 -3.50 17.32
N SER A 39 1.49 -4.19 16.20
CA SER A 39 1.34 -3.57 14.88
C SER A 39 0.15 -2.62 14.83
N VAL A 40 -1.00 -3.03 15.39
CA VAL A 40 -2.20 -2.20 15.43
C VAL A 40 -2.02 -0.98 16.33
N SER A 41 -1.52 -1.15 17.56
CA SER A 41 -1.30 -0.05 18.50
C SER A 41 -0.29 0.96 17.96
N PHE A 42 0.81 0.49 17.35
CA PHE A 42 1.78 1.35 16.69
C PHE A 42 1.16 2.08 15.49
N GLY A 43 0.37 1.38 14.66
CA GLY A 43 -0.36 1.98 13.55
C GLY A 43 -1.33 3.08 13.98
N ILE A 44 -2.04 2.88 15.10
CA ILE A 44 -2.94 3.89 15.68
C ILE A 44 -2.14 5.10 16.19
N LEU A 45 -1.03 4.88 16.90
CA LEU A 45 -0.16 5.97 17.36
C LEU A 45 0.37 6.82 16.19
N ILE A 46 0.91 6.17 15.16
CA ILE A 46 1.42 6.85 13.97
C ILE A 46 0.28 7.59 13.24
N SER A 47 -0.92 7.01 13.20
CA SER A 47 -2.10 7.67 12.63
C SER A 47 -2.52 8.90 13.44
N ALA A 48 -2.44 8.86 14.77
CA ALA A 48 -2.73 10.00 15.64
C ALA A 48 -1.67 11.13 15.49
N LEU A 49 -0.41 10.78 15.21
CA LEU A 49 0.67 11.73 14.95
C LEU A 49 0.60 12.38 13.56
N CYS A 50 0.01 11.69 12.58
CA CYS A 50 0.03 12.10 11.18
C CYS A 50 -1.32 12.66 10.72
N ARG A 51 -1.36 13.95 10.35
CA ARG A 51 -2.54 14.57 9.73
C ARG A 51 -2.83 14.06 8.30
N SER A 52 -1.84 13.51 7.62
CA SER A 52 -2.02 12.93 6.28
C SER A 52 -1.87 11.41 6.31
N GLU A 53 -2.77 10.72 5.61
CA GLU A 53 -2.76 9.26 5.43
C GLU A 53 -1.47 8.77 4.71
N ARG A 54 -0.72 9.64 4.03
CA ARG A 54 0.58 9.31 3.39
C ARG A 54 1.69 9.17 4.43
N HIS A 55 1.77 10.11 5.36
CA HIS A 55 2.76 10.10 6.43
C HIS A 55 2.50 8.97 7.43
N ALA A 56 1.24 8.66 7.72
CA ALA A 56 0.88 7.58 8.62
C ALA A 56 1.36 6.21 8.10
N LEU A 57 1.15 5.93 6.81
CA LEU A 57 1.58 4.67 6.21
C LEU A 57 3.11 4.54 6.10
N GLY A 58 3.78 5.62 5.73
CA GLY A 58 5.25 5.66 5.73
C GLY A 58 5.82 5.41 7.13
N GLY A 59 5.22 6.01 8.17
CA GLY A 59 5.59 5.78 9.56
C GLY A 59 5.33 4.35 10.02
N ALA A 60 4.22 3.72 9.60
CA ALA A 60 3.92 2.33 9.92
C ALA A 60 4.95 1.37 9.31
N LEU A 61 5.26 1.54 8.01
CA LEU A 61 6.31 0.76 7.33
C LEU A 61 7.70 0.98 7.94
N LEU A 62 8.02 2.23 8.29
CA LEU A 62 9.27 2.57 8.94
C LEU A 62 9.38 1.97 10.34
N GLY A 63 8.27 1.88 11.09
CA GLY A 63 8.24 1.19 12.37
C GLY A 63 8.47 -0.31 12.25
N VAL A 64 7.88 -0.97 11.23
CA VAL A 64 8.16 -2.39 10.96
C VAL A 64 9.65 -2.59 10.67
N LEU A 65 10.27 -1.72 9.86
CA LEU A 65 11.72 -1.77 9.62
C LEU A 65 12.53 -1.48 10.89
N MET A 66 12.12 -0.48 11.67
CA MET A 66 12.84 -0.04 12.85
C MET A 66 12.86 -1.11 13.93
N PHE A 67 11.69 -1.63 14.31
CA PHE A 67 11.56 -2.65 15.34
C PHE A 67 11.94 -4.04 14.84
N GLY A 68 11.71 -4.35 13.56
CA GLY A 68 12.03 -5.65 12.98
C GLY A 68 13.50 -5.85 12.63
N PHE A 69 14.19 -4.80 12.16
CA PHE A 69 15.55 -4.92 11.60
C PHE A 69 16.56 -3.97 12.26
N VAL A 70 16.24 -2.68 12.39
CA VAL A 70 17.22 -1.68 12.87
C VAL A 70 17.59 -1.91 14.33
N LEU A 71 16.62 -2.18 15.20
CA LEU A 71 16.85 -2.34 16.62
C LEU A 71 17.65 -3.62 16.97
N PRO A 72 17.32 -4.80 16.39
CA PRO A 72 18.19 -5.98 16.50
C PRO A 72 19.60 -5.73 15.96
N ALA A 73 19.72 -5.07 14.81
CA ALA A 73 21.00 -4.76 14.19
C ALA A 73 21.87 -3.83 15.05
N LEU A 74 21.30 -2.83 15.71
CA LEU A 74 22.00 -1.97 16.66
C LEU A 74 22.55 -2.76 17.86
N GLY A 75 21.77 -3.68 18.41
CA GLY A 75 22.21 -4.52 19.53
C GLY A 75 23.39 -5.41 19.16
N HIS A 76 23.35 -6.01 17.97
CA HIS A 76 24.44 -6.84 17.48
C HIS A 76 25.66 -6.02 17.02
N ALA A 77 25.46 -4.84 16.45
CA ALA A 77 26.57 -3.93 16.13
C ALA A 77 27.31 -3.52 17.41
N LEU A 78 26.57 -3.15 18.46
CA LEU A 78 27.16 -2.80 19.74
C LEU A 78 27.97 -3.98 20.30
N MET A 79 27.40 -5.19 20.33
CA MET A 79 28.11 -6.40 20.76
C MET A 79 29.40 -6.63 19.94
N HIS A 80 29.33 -6.49 18.62
CA HIS A 80 30.46 -6.71 17.73
C HIS A 80 31.58 -5.67 17.97
N PHE A 81 31.24 -4.39 18.13
CA PHE A 81 32.23 -3.33 18.37
C PHE A 81 32.78 -3.32 19.80
N THR A 82 31.99 -3.74 20.80
CA THR A 82 32.44 -3.81 22.19
C THR A 82 33.07 -5.16 22.57
N LYS A 83 33.10 -6.13 21.63
CA LYS A 83 33.51 -7.51 21.88
C LYS A 83 32.76 -8.16 23.06
N GLY A 84 31.50 -7.77 23.26
CA GLY A 84 30.67 -8.34 24.32
C GLY A 84 30.31 -9.80 24.06
N SER A 85 30.18 -10.60 25.11
CA SER A 85 29.85 -12.04 24.99
C SER A 85 28.40 -12.32 24.59
N ALA A 86 27.51 -11.32 24.69
CA ALA A 86 26.11 -11.45 24.30
C ALA A 86 25.52 -10.09 23.91
N VAL A 87 24.50 -10.11 23.05
CA VAL A 87 23.69 -8.94 22.75
C VAL A 87 22.90 -8.56 23.98
N HIS A 88 22.95 -7.28 24.36
CA HIS A 88 22.16 -6.82 25.48
C HIS A 88 20.66 -7.06 25.21
N PRO A 89 19.94 -7.80 26.07
CA PRO A 89 18.58 -8.28 25.81
C PRO A 89 17.63 -7.17 25.36
N PHE A 90 17.80 -5.95 25.90
CA PHE A 90 17.04 -4.75 25.56
C PHE A 90 16.79 -4.55 24.06
N PHE A 91 17.78 -4.78 23.19
CA PHE A 91 17.68 -4.51 21.75
C PHE A 91 16.83 -5.55 20.99
N LEU A 92 16.76 -6.78 21.49
CA LEU A 92 15.99 -7.88 20.88
C LEU A 92 14.58 -7.98 21.49
N VAL A 93 14.46 -7.61 22.77
CA VAL A 93 13.27 -7.72 23.60
C VAL A 93 12.20 -6.68 23.24
N LEU A 94 12.61 -5.49 22.78
CA LEU A 94 11.69 -4.43 22.36
C LEU A 94 11.03 -4.70 20.99
N SER A 95 11.48 -5.72 20.27
CA SER A 95 10.89 -6.17 19.00
C SER A 95 9.87 -7.28 19.24
N PRO A 96 8.65 -7.21 18.67
CA PRO A 96 7.74 -8.36 18.66
C PRO A 96 8.33 -9.56 17.90
N GLY A 97 9.36 -9.35 17.06
CA GLY A 97 10.10 -10.43 16.38
C GLY A 97 10.89 -11.33 17.33
N GLY A 98 11.31 -10.82 18.49
CA GLY A 98 12.05 -11.61 19.49
C GLY A 98 11.22 -12.77 20.04
N SER A 99 9.95 -12.52 20.41
CA SER A 99 9.05 -13.59 20.91
C SER A 99 8.70 -14.63 19.83
N PHE A 100 8.62 -14.21 18.57
CA PHE A 100 8.39 -15.09 17.42
C PHE A 100 9.59 -16.00 17.13
N LEU A 101 10.80 -15.44 17.14
CA LEU A 101 12.05 -16.20 16.97
C LEU A 101 12.27 -17.21 18.09
N SER A 102 11.98 -16.83 19.35
CA SER A 102 12.06 -17.73 20.50
C SER A 102 11.00 -18.83 20.45
N ALA A 103 9.79 -18.55 19.93
CA ALA A 103 8.73 -19.55 19.76
C ALA A 103 9.03 -20.57 18.64
N LEU A 104 9.77 -20.17 17.60
CA LEU A 104 10.22 -21.05 16.52
C LEU A 104 11.34 -22.03 16.91
N GLY A 105 11.87 -21.93 18.14
CA GLY A 105 12.97 -22.78 18.60
C GLY A 105 14.32 -22.52 17.90
N ALA A 106 14.45 -21.42 17.14
CA ALA A 106 15.61 -21.08 16.33
C ALA A 106 16.88 -20.69 17.14
N GLY A 107 16.90 -20.97 18.45
CA GLY A 107 17.90 -20.52 19.42
C GLY A 107 19.12 -21.43 19.61
N LYS A 108 19.41 -22.36 18.70
CA LYS A 108 20.67 -23.14 18.74
C LYS A 108 21.51 -22.86 17.50
N GLY A 109 22.19 -21.71 17.44
CA GLY A 109 23.31 -21.58 16.51
C GLY A 109 23.87 -20.19 16.24
N VAL A 110 23.05 -19.15 16.07
CA VAL A 110 23.57 -17.87 15.51
C VAL A 110 23.00 -16.60 16.18
N ILE A 111 21.74 -16.62 16.61
CA ILE A 111 21.12 -15.52 17.36
C ILE A 111 20.64 -16.13 18.69
N SER A 112 21.25 -15.74 19.80
CA SER A 112 20.73 -16.11 21.12
C SER A 112 19.35 -15.49 21.28
N ALA A 113 18.32 -16.29 21.08
CA ALA A 113 16.95 -15.85 21.18
C ALA A 113 16.69 -15.40 22.64
N PRO A 114 16.18 -14.18 22.87
CA PRO A 114 15.89 -13.73 24.22
C PRO A 114 14.80 -14.60 24.86
N ASP A 115 14.74 -14.61 26.19
CA ASP A 115 13.69 -15.33 26.90
C ASP A 115 12.31 -14.93 26.38
N PHE A 116 11.52 -15.95 26.00
CA PHE A 116 10.21 -15.77 25.39
C PHE A 116 9.31 -14.88 26.26
N GLY A 117 9.27 -15.15 27.57
CA GLY A 117 8.45 -14.40 28.52
C GLY A 117 8.82 -12.92 28.60
N TRP A 118 10.12 -12.60 28.61
CA TRP A 118 10.59 -11.22 28.70
C TRP A 118 10.34 -10.44 27.41
N SER A 119 10.59 -11.06 26.26
CA SER A 119 10.33 -10.48 24.94
C SER A 119 8.84 -10.26 24.70
N TRP A 120 8.01 -11.21 25.12
CA TRP A 120 6.56 -11.06 25.07
C TRP A 120 6.10 -9.91 25.96
N PHE A 121 6.50 -9.89 27.23
CA PHE A 121 6.03 -8.92 28.21
C PHE A 121 6.39 -7.47 27.83
N THR A 122 7.63 -7.25 27.43
CA THR A 122 8.13 -5.91 27.06
C THR A 122 7.53 -5.37 25.78
N SER A 123 7.41 -6.20 24.73
CA SER A 123 6.72 -5.78 23.49
C SER A 123 5.22 -5.58 23.74
N HIS A 124 4.61 -6.35 24.65
CA HIS A 124 3.22 -6.12 25.07
C HIS A 124 3.05 -4.80 25.83
N LEU A 125 3.95 -4.52 26.79
CA LEU A 125 3.95 -3.26 27.54
C LEU A 125 4.18 -2.07 26.61
N LEU A 126 5.10 -2.17 25.65
CA LEU A 126 5.34 -1.12 24.65
C LEU A 126 4.10 -0.91 23.75
N SER A 127 3.35 -1.97 23.45
CA SER A 127 2.09 -1.84 22.71
C SER A 127 1.05 -1.02 23.50
N TRP A 128 0.98 -1.20 24.81
CA TRP A 128 0.13 -0.39 25.69
C TRP A 128 0.60 1.06 25.80
N THR A 129 1.91 1.31 25.84
CA THR A 129 2.41 2.70 25.84
C THR A 129 2.08 3.40 24.52
N PHE A 130 2.17 2.71 23.38
CA PHE A 130 1.72 3.28 22.10
C PHE A 130 0.24 3.63 22.10
N LEU A 131 -0.60 2.75 22.63
CA LEU A 131 -2.04 2.99 22.75
C LEU A 131 -2.33 4.17 23.68
N GLY A 132 -1.68 4.22 24.85
CA GLY A 132 -1.81 5.31 25.82
C GLY A 132 -1.39 6.65 25.22
N LEU A 133 -0.25 6.70 24.52
CA LEU A 133 0.21 7.89 23.80
C LEU A 133 -0.78 8.30 22.72
N ALA A 134 -1.34 7.34 21.96
CA ALA A 134 -2.35 7.65 20.95
C ALA A 134 -3.60 8.28 21.58
N CYS A 135 -4.10 7.76 22.70
CA CYS A 135 -5.23 8.32 23.43
C CYS A 135 -4.97 9.75 23.95
N VAL A 136 -3.73 10.08 24.30
CA VAL A 136 -3.35 11.42 24.77
C VAL A 136 -3.14 12.40 23.61
N ILE A 137 -2.59 11.92 22.49
CA ILE A 137 -2.24 12.75 21.33
C ILE A 137 -3.47 13.03 20.45
N LEU A 138 -4.32 12.03 20.23
CA LEU A 138 -5.44 12.10 19.30
C LEU A 138 -6.40 13.27 19.58
N PRO A 139 -6.85 13.52 20.83
CA PRO A 139 -7.74 14.65 21.14
C PRO A 139 -7.08 16.01 20.88
N ARG A 140 -5.75 16.10 21.06
CA ARG A 140 -4.98 17.33 20.86
C ARG A 140 -4.64 17.58 19.39
N ALA A 141 -4.52 16.52 18.60
CA ALA A 141 -4.18 16.59 17.18
C ALA A 141 -5.37 16.98 16.28
N TRP A 142 -6.59 16.53 16.64
CA TRP A 142 -7.82 16.81 15.89
C TRP A 142 -8.33 18.25 16.07
N GLN A 143 -8.11 18.89 17.23
CA GLN A 143 -8.61 20.24 17.46
C GLN A 143 -8.00 21.24 16.46
N ASP A 144 -8.78 21.65 15.46
CA ASP A 144 -8.46 22.75 14.57
C ASP A 144 -8.52 24.05 15.38
N LYS A 145 -7.38 24.38 16.02
CA LYS A 145 -7.19 25.69 16.62
C LYS A 145 -7.19 26.74 15.51
N LYS A 146 -8.35 27.35 15.29
CA LYS A 146 -8.43 28.68 14.69
C LYS A 146 -7.63 29.61 15.61
N ILE A 147 -6.53 30.14 15.07
CA ILE A 147 -5.78 31.31 15.56
C ILE A 147 -4.83 31.04 16.76
N ALA A 148 -3.53 31.00 16.46
CA ALA A 148 -2.48 31.61 17.28
C ALA A 148 -1.26 31.90 16.39
N ILE A 149 -1.33 33.01 15.66
CA ILE A 149 -0.14 33.65 15.08
C ILE A 149 0.57 34.36 16.23
N SER A 150 1.49 33.66 16.89
CA SER A 150 2.72 34.23 17.48
C SER A 150 3.44 33.11 18.24
N LEU A 151 4.78 33.17 18.25
CA LEU A 151 5.65 32.37 19.14
C LEU A 151 5.88 30.87 18.79
N SER A 152 6.25 30.56 17.54
CA SER A 152 7.24 29.48 17.27
C SER A 152 7.70 29.50 15.81
N ARG A 153 8.45 30.54 15.43
CA ARG A 153 9.17 30.56 14.14
C ARG A 153 10.53 29.86 14.20
N ARG A 154 11.02 29.43 15.38
CA ARG A 154 12.40 28.90 15.53
C ARG A 154 12.53 27.39 15.66
N PHE A 155 11.44 26.63 15.81
CA PHE A 155 11.53 25.17 15.95
C PHE A 155 10.36 24.44 15.29
N ARG A 156 9.90 24.94 14.14
CA ARG A 156 8.82 24.32 13.39
C ARG A 156 9.43 23.49 12.29
N TRP A 157 9.58 22.18 12.55
CA TRP A 157 9.98 21.17 11.58
C TRP A 157 9.10 21.29 10.33
N THR A 158 9.62 21.95 9.30
CA THR A 158 8.95 22.29 8.03
C THR A 158 8.71 21.08 7.13
N PHE A 159 9.11 19.89 7.56
CA PHE A 159 8.95 18.64 6.83
C PHE A 159 7.52 18.09 6.83
N TRP A 160 6.66 18.58 7.74
CA TRP A 160 5.35 17.95 8.05
C TRP A 160 4.12 18.83 7.72
N ARG A 161 4.28 19.96 7.02
CA ARG A 161 3.15 20.73 6.47
C ARG A 161 2.89 20.35 5.02
N GLY A 162 2.14 19.26 4.82
CA GLY A 162 1.61 18.86 3.51
C GLY A 162 0.72 19.92 2.86
N ASP A 163 0.05 20.77 3.65
CA ASP A 163 -0.91 21.75 3.13
C ASP A 163 -0.30 23.08 2.66
N GLN A 164 0.90 23.45 3.13
CA GLN A 164 1.56 24.69 2.69
C GLN A 164 2.50 24.49 1.49
N ALA A 165 2.80 23.23 1.13
CA ALA A 165 3.58 22.92 -0.06
C ALA A 165 2.78 23.06 -1.37
N ALA A 166 1.45 23.18 -1.29
CA ALA A 166 0.60 23.57 -2.41
C ALA A 166 0.81 25.05 -2.83
N ALA A 167 1.40 25.87 -1.96
CA ALA A 167 1.67 27.29 -2.19
C ALA A 167 3.16 27.61 -2.46
N MET A 168 4.05 26.62 -2.45
CA MET A 168 5.42 26.82 -2.94
C MET A 168 5.37 26.84 -4.47
N PRO A 169 5.69 27.97 -5.12
CA PRO A 169 5.73 28.00 -6.57
C PRO A 169 6.82 27.02 -7.02
N CYS A 170 6.43 25.96 -7.72
CA CYS A 170 7.36 25.29 -8.64
C CYS A 170 8.05 26.41 -9.43
N SER A 171 9.39 26.32 -9.59
CA SER A 171 10.12 27.25 -10.46
C SER A 171 9.32 27.44 -11.74
N ARG A 172 8.88 28.69 -12.00
CA ARG A 172 7.93 29.03 -13.09
C ARG A 172 8.37 28.44 -14.44
N GLY A 173 9.68 28.28 -14.65
CA GLY A 173 10.25 27.68 -15.87
C GLY A 173 9.99 26.18 -16.03
N THR A 174 10.05 25.38 -14.97
CA THR A 174 9.75 23.93 -15.04
C THR A 174 8.25 23.69 -15.13
N ALA A 175 7.45 24.49 -14.40
CA ALA A 175 6.00 24.39 -14.42
C ALA A 175 5.41 24.62 -15.82
N GLY A 176 5.88 25.65 -16.54
CA GLY A 176 5.42 25.94 -17.91
C GLY A 176 5.82 24.87 -18.93
N ARG A 177 7.01 24.28 -18.80
CA ARG A 177 7.47 23.20 -19.71
C ARG A 177 6.58 21.96 -19.66
N TRP A 178 6.18 21.51 -18.46
CA TRP A 178 5.35 20.31 -18.34
C TRP A 178 3.89 20.56 -18.71
N LEU A 179 3.37 21.75 -18.41
CA LEU A 179 2.03 22.16 -18.82
C LEU A 179 1.86 22.13 -20.34
N ASN A 180 2.88 22.59 -21.08
CA ASN A 180 2.88 22.59 -22.54
C ASN A 180 2.92 21.18 -23.16
N VAL A 181 3.46 20.18 -22.46
CA VAL A 181 3.50 18.79 -22.94
C VAL A 181 2.21 18.05 -22.58
N ASN A 182 1.82 18.10 -21.31
CA ASN A 182 0.57 17.50 -20.85
C ASN A 182 0.18 18.06 -19.47
N PRO A 183 -1.05 18.56 -19.29
CA PRO A 183 -1.48 19.17 -18.02
C PRO A 183 -1.39 18.21 -16.83
N MET A 184 -1.60 16.91 -17.03
CA MET A 184 -1.52 15.90 -15.95
C MET A 184 -0.09 15.69 -15.43
N LEU A 185 0.94 15.98 -16.24
CA LEU A 185 2.33 15.89 -15.78
C LEU A 185 2.67 16.99 -14.77
N TRP A 186 2.12 18.19 -14.98
CA TRP A 186 2.27 19.28 -14.04
C TRP A 186 1.60 18.96 -12.69
N LEU A 187 0.40 18.35 -12.73
CA LEU A 187 -0.31 17.87 -11.53
C LEU A 187 0.50 16.83 -10.75
N GLY A 188 1.11 15.88 -11.44
CA GLY A 188 1.95 14.84 -10.84
C GLY A 188 3.27 15.33 -10.22
N GLU A 189 3.72 16.56 -10.51
CA GLU A 189 4.95 17.13 -9.92
C GLU A 189 4.74 17.91 -8.62
N ARG A 190 3.49 18.05 -8.14
CA ARG A 190 3.18 18.77 -6.90
C ARG A 190 4.04 18.24 -5.73
N PRO A 191 4.70 19.13 -4.94
CA PRO A 191 5.66 18.71 -3.90
C PRO A 191 5.10 17.69 -2.89
N GLY A 192 3.79 17.71 -2.60
CA GLY A 192 3.11 16.77 -1.71
C GLY A 192 2.76 15.39 -2.30
N GLN A 193 2.92 15.19 -3.61
CA GLN A 193 2.72 13.90 -4.29
C GLN A 193 4.04 13.12 -4.49
N LYS A 194 5.19 13.74 -4.23
CA LYS A 194 6.49 13.05 -4.27
C LYS A 194 6.53 12.07 -3.09
N GLY A 195 6.46 10.77 -3.37
CA GLY A 195 6.34 9.66 -2.41
C GLY A 195 7.50 9.53 -1.42
N LEU A 196 7.72 10.54 -0.58
CA LEU A 196 8.85 10.67 0.34
C LEU A 196 8.96 9.48 1.31
N GLY A 197 7.82 8.94 1.75
CA GLY A 197 7.77 7.76 2.62
C GLY A 197 8.25 6.47 1.94
N VAL A 198 8.01 6.32 0.63
CA VAL A 198 8.45 5.15 -0.13
C VAL A 198 9.98 5.21 -0.36
N ALA A 199 10.51 6.40 -0.66
CA ALA A 199 11.96 6.57 -0.79
C ALA A 199 12.70 6.29 0.53
N ALA A 200 12.15 6.73 1.67
CA ALA A 200 12.71 6.46 2.99
C ALA A 200 12.79 4.94 3.28
N PHE A 201 11.76 4.17 2.90
CA PHE A 201 11.78 2.72 3.04
C PHE A 201 12.96 2.09 2.28
N PHE A 202 13.17 2.43 1.00
CA PHE A 202 14.25 1.83 0.20
C PHE A 202 15.65 2.18 0.75
N VAL A 203 15.83 3.41 1.22
CA VAL A 203 17.10 3.83 1.85
C VAL A 203 17.34 3.04 3.14
N LEU A 204 16.34 2.93 4.01
CA LEU A 204 16.45 2.17 5.25
C LEU A 204 16.65 0.67 5.00
N PHE A 205 15.98 0.12 3.98
CA PHE A 205 16.18 -1.26 3.57
C PHE A 205 17.62 -1.48 3.11
N ALA A 206 18.18 -0.60 2.27
CA ALA A 206 19.56 -0.68 1.83
C ALA A 206 20.55 -0.63 3.01
N ILE A 207 20.35 0.31 3.95
CA ILE A 207 21.17 0.42 5.16
C ILE A 207 21.06 -0.86 6.00
N GLY A 208 19.84 -1.34 6.26
CA GLY A 208 19.61 -2.55 7.03
C GLY A 208 20.24 -3.79 6.38
N TRP A 209 20.19 -3.87 5.06
CA TRP A 209 20.82 -4.97 4.30
C TRP A 209 22.34 -4.94 4.41
N ILE A 210 22.97 -3.76 4.30
CA ILE A 210 24.42 -3.58 4.48
C ILE A 210 24.83 -3.92 5.91
N VAL A 211 24.10 -3.45 6.91
CA VAL A 211 24.39 -3.74 8.31
C VAL A 211 24.27 -5.24 8.59
N GLY A 212 23.21 -5.88 8.10
CA GLY A 212 23.05 -7.33 8.22
C GLY A 212 24.18 -8.12 7.56
N TRP A 213 24.67 -7.67 6.40
CA TRP A 213 25.82 -8.27 5.75
C TRP A 213 27.10 -8.16 6.58
N ILE A 214 27.35 -7.01 7.21
CA ILE A 214 28.52 -6.79 8.08
C ILE A 214 28.45 -7.66 9.34
N LEU A 215 27.27 -7.74 9.98
CA LEU A 215 27.12 -8.39 11.28
C LEU A 215 26.90 -9.90 11.20
N TYR A 216 26.30 -10.41 10.13
CA TYR A 216 25.87 -11.81 10.01
C TYR A 216 26.28 -12.43 8.68
N ARG A 217 27.52 -12.19 8.24
CA ARG A 217 27.99 -12.52 6.89
C ARG A 217 27.64 -13.95 6.43
N SER A 218 27.75 -14.98 7.27
CA SER A 218 27.45 -16.36 6.88
C SER A 218 25.97 -16.60 6.63
N LEU A 219 25.10 -16.12 7.52
CA LEU A 219 23.65 -16.26 7.41
C LEU A 219 23.07 -15.34 6.33
N TRP A 220 23.49 -14.07 6.32
CA TRP A 220 22.97 -13.01 5.46
C TRP A 220 23.21 -13.25 3.97
N LEU A 221 24.18 -14.10 3.64
CA LEU A 221 24.56 -14.46 2.28
C LEU A 221 24.01 -15.83 1.82
N ASP A 222 23.00 -16.35 2.52
CA ASP A 222 22.30 -17.57 2.11
C ASP A 222 21.17 -17.30 1.10
N LEU A 223 20.93 -18.28 0.22
CA LEU A 223 19.97 -18.18 -0.88
C LEU A 223 18.53 -17.79 -0.45
N PRO A 224 17.97 -18.31 0.66
CA PRO A 224 16.63 -17.91 1.11
C PRO A 224 16.54 -16.42 1.46
N ILE A 225 17.63 -15.82 1.95
CA ILE A 225 17.65 -14.40 2.32
C ILE A 225 17.67 -13.52 1.07
N TYR A 226 18.39 -13.94 0.02
CA TYR A 226 18.33 -13.24 -1.28
C TYR A 226 16.92 -13.27 -1.87
N PHE A 227 16.29 -14.44 -1.88
CA PHE A 227 14.90 -14.58 -2.34
C PHE A 227 13.93 -13.75 -1.51
N GLY A 228 14.02 -13.86 -0.17
CA GLY A 228 13.18 -13.09 0.76
C GLY A 228 13.36 -11.58 0.61
N SER A 229 14.60 -11.12 0.39
CA SER A 229 14.92 -9.70 0.16
C SER A 229 14.26 -9.19 -1.12
N ALA A 230 14.40 -9.92 -2.24
CA ALA A 230 13.74 -9.58 -3.50
C ALA A 230 12.20 -9.56 -3.33
N PHE A 231 11.65 -10.59 -2.69
CA PHE A 231 10.21 -10.69 -2.45
C PHE A 231 9.64 -9.51 -1.65
N ILE A 232 10.31 -9.08 -0.57
CA ILE A 232 9.90 -7.92 0.23
C ILE A 232 9.95 -6.63 -0.60
N LEU A 233 11.03 -6.43 -1.36
CA LEU A 233 11.18 -5.26 -2.25
C LEU A 233 10.06 -5.20 -3.30
N HIS A 234 9.70 -6.35 -3.88
CA HIS A 234 8.62 -6.48 -4.85
C HIS A 234 7.27 -6.11 -4.24
N LEU A 235 6.95 -6.65 -3.06
CA LEU A 235 5.69 -6.34 -2.36
C LEU A 235 5.57 -4.84 -2.03
N VAL A 236 6.65 -4.23 -1.56
CA VAL A 236 6.66 -2.81 -1.22
C VAL A 236 6.50 -1.95 -2.48
N LEU A 237 7.17 -2.31 -3.57
CA LEU A 237 7.05 -1.60 -4.85
C LEU A 237 5.65 -1.75 -5.46
N MET A 238 5.05 -2.94 -5.41
CA MET A 238 3.66 -3.17 -5.81
C MET A 238 2.69 -2.31 -4.98
N TYR A 239 2.88 -2.27 -3.66
CA TYR A 239 2.07 -1.45 -2.78
C TYR A 239 2.24 0.05 -3.07
N ALA A 240 3.48 0.52 -3.22
CA ALA A 240 3.79 1.90 -3.58
C ALA A 240 3.15 2.31 -4.91
N THR A 241 3.19 1.42 -5.91
CA THR A 241 2.54 1.62 -7.21
C THR A 241 1.04 1.78 -7.06
N THR A 242 0.41 0.91 -6.28
CA THR A 242 -1.02 1.00 -5.97
C THR A 242 -1.37 2.33 -5.31
N LEU A 243 -0.58 2.76 -4.31
CA LEU A 243 -0.80 4.03 -3.63
C LEU A 243 -0.68 5.22 -4.58
N LEU A 244 0.36 5.27 -5.41
CA LEU A 244 0.59 6.38 -6.34
C LEU A 244 -0.50 6.45 -7.42
N ALA A 245 -0.89 5.30 -7.97
CA ALA A 245 -1.94 5.20 -8.98
C ALA A 245 -3.32 5.58 -8.41
N CYS A 246 -3.74 4.99 -7.29
CA CYS A 246 -5.05 5.24 -6.70
C CYS A 246 -5.18 6.62 -6.06
N ARG A 247 -4.22 7.02 -5.21
CA ARG A 247 -4.36 8.24 -4.41
C ARG A 247 -4.28 9.49 -5.27
N GLY A 248 -3.30 9.57 -6.16
CA GLY A 248 -3.17 10.77 -6.98
C GLY A 248 -4.38 10.94 -7.89
N SER A 249 -4.93 9.84 -8.42
CA SER A 249 -6.15 9.88 -9.25
C SER A 249 -7.38 10.30 -8.43
N ALA A 250 -7.56 9.77 -7.22
CA ALA A 250 -8.65 10.19 -6.33
C ALA A 250 -8.53 11.66 -5.85
N GLU A 251 -7.30 12.13 -5.61
CA GLU A 251 -7.01 13.55 -5.30
C GLU A 251 -7.33 14.47 -6.49
N ASP A 252 -7.07 14.02 -7.73
CA ASP A 252 -7.36 14.77 -8.95
C ASP A 252 -8.88 14.97 -9.13
N CYS A 253 -9.71 13.97 -8.78
CA CYS A 253 -11.18 14.13 -8.74
C CYS A 253 -11.62 15.04 -7.58
N ARG A 254 -11.17 14.76 -6.35
CA ARG A 254 -11.61 15.48 -5.14
C ARG A 254 -11.27 16.98 -5.16
N SER A 255 -10.23 17.37 -5.90
CA SER A 255 -9.82 18.77 -6.02
C SER A 255 -10.57 19.56 -7.10
N GLY A 256 -11.53 18.93 -7.80
CA GLY A 256 -12.26 19.55 -8.92
C GLY A 256 -11.41 19.78 -10.17
N VAL A 257 -10.14 19.34 -10.16
CA VAL A 257 -9.23 19.48 -11.31
C VAL A 257 -9.76 18.68 -12.50
N MET A 258 -10.33 17.50 -12.23
CA MET A 258 -10.87 16.66 -13.28
C MET A 258 -12.10 17.29 -13.94
N GLU A 259 -13.00 17.90 -13.17
CA GLU A 259 -14.15 18.65 -13.70
C GLU A 259 -13.66 19.78 -14.62
N LEU A 260 -12.68 20.55 -14.18
CA LEU A 260 -12.10 21.62 -14.99
C LEU A 260 -11.48 21.08 -16.29
N LEU A 261 -10.69 20.01 -16.24
CA LEU A 261 -10.07 19.42 -17.43
C LEU A 261 -11.11 18.84 -18.39
N LEU A 262 -12.21 18.27 -17.90
CA LEU A 262 -13.28 17.74 -18.74
C LEU A 262 -14.10 18.83 -19.44
N THR A 263 -14.11 20.06 -18.91
CA THR A 263 -14.72 21.22 -19.60
C THR A 263 -13.85 21.79 -20.71
N THR A 264 -12.55 21.46 -20.72
CA THR A 264 -11.63 21.86 -21.80
C THR A 264 -11.73 20.89 -22.98
N PRO A 265 -11.42 21.31 -24.23
CA PRO A 265 -11.51 20.45 -25.42
C PRO A 265 -10.39 19.37 -25.50
N VAL A 266 -9.85 18.92 -24.36
CA VAL A 266 -8.80 17.91 -24.27
C VAL A 266 -9.42 16.52 -24.37
N GLY A 267 -8.88 15.66 -25.25
CA GLY A 267 -9.35 14.28 -25.43
C GLY A 267 -9.01 13.36 -24.25
N ASN A 268 -9.83 12.32 -24.05
CA ASN A 268 -9.65 11.32 -22.99
C ASN A 268 -8.25 10.66 -23.03
N ASP A 269 -7.77 10.32 -24.24
CA ASP A 269 -6.45 9.70 -24.41
C ASP A 269 -5.30 10.57 -23.89
N VAL A 270 -5.39 11.89 -24.07
CA VAL A 270 -4.37 12.83 -23.61
C VAL A 270 -4.35 12.86 -22.08
N ILE A 271 -5.53 12.85 -21.45
CA ILE A 271 -5.68 12.82 -19.99
C ILE A 271 -5.10 11.52 -19.42
N VAL A 272 -5.56 10.37 -19.92
CA VAL A 272 -5.12 9.04 -19.45
C VAL A 272 -3.62 8.85 -19.65
N ARG A 273 -3.11 9.17 -20.84
CA ARG A 273 -1.67 9.07 -21.15
C ARG A 273 -0.83 9.97 -20.26
N GLY A 274 -1.30 11.19 -20.01
CA GLY A 274 -0.63 12.14 -19.11
C GLY A 274 -0.51 11.60 -17.69
N ARG A 275 -1.61 11.05 -17.17
CA ARG A 275 -1.65 10.43 -15.83
C ARG A 275 -0.72 9.21 -15.75
N MET A 276 -0.74 8.33 -16.75
CA MET A 276 0.14 7.15 -16.78
C MET A 276 1.61 7.54 -16.86
N LEU A 277 1.94 8.60 -17.60
CA LEU A 277 3.31 9.10 -17.69
C LEU A 277 3.78 9.71 -16.36
N ALA A 278 2.89 10.40 -15.63
CA ALA A 278 3.19 10.90 -14.29
C ALA A 278 3.50 9.74 -13.31
N VAL A 279 2.67 8.69 -13.32
CA VAL A 279 2.89 7.47 -12.50
C VAL A 279 4.22 6.81 -12.87
N LYS A 280 4.49 6.60 -14.17
CA LYS A 280 5.74 6.01 -14.66
C LYS A 280 6.96 6.79 -14.17
N ARG A 281 6.90 8.12 -14.21
CA ARG A 281 8.03 8.98 -13.81
C ARG A 281 8.29 8.95 -12.30
N GLN A 282 7.23 8.89 -11.49
CA GLN A 282 7.36 8.75 -10.04
C GLN A 282 7.90 7.36 -9.65
N LEU A 283 7.52 6.31 -10.39
CA LEU A 283 7.95 4.94 -10.14
C LEU A 283 9.33 4.60 -10.73
N PHE A 284 9.82 5.38 -11.69
CA PHE A 284 11.08 5.06 -12.38
C PHE A 284 12.26 4.80 -11.43
N ARG A 285 12.46 5.68 -10.44
CA ARG A 285 13.55 5.54 -9.47
C ARG A 285 13.38 4.32 -8.55
N PRO A 286 12.21 4.10 -7.90
CA PRO A 286 11.93 2.87 -7.16
C PRO A 286 12.11 1.58 -7.98
N VAL A 287 11.59 1.56 -9.22
CA VAL A 287 11.70 0.39 -10.11
C VAL A 287 13.17 0.11 -10.43
N LEU A 288 13.93 1.14 -10.80
CA LEU A 288 15.35 0.99 -11.09
C LEU A 288 16.13 0.45 -9.89
N PHE A 289 15.84 0.96 -8.68
CA PHE A 289 16.46 0.46 -7.46
C PHE A 289 16.17 -1.02 -7.24
N VAL A 290 14.91 -1.43 -7.32
CA VAL A 290 14.51 -2.84 -7.10
C VAL A 290 15.10 -3.76 -8.16
N LEU A 291 15.06 -3.39 -9.45
CA LEU A 291 15.67 -4.18 -10.52
C LEU A 291 17.20 -4.29 -10.37
N SER A 292 17.86 -3.23 -9.91
CA SER A 292 19.29 -3.27 -9.63
C SER A 292 19.59 -4.20 -8.45
N ALA A 293 18.75 -4.16 -7.40
CA ALA A 293 18.87 -5.07 -6.26
C ALA A 293 18.64 -6.53 -6.69
N ASP A 294 17.62 -6.80 -7.50
CA ASP A 294 17.35 -8.13 -8.05
C ASP A 294 18.55 -8.66 -8.84
N PHE A 295 19.17 -7.82 -9.68
CA PHE A 295 20.36 -8.19 -10.44
C PHE A 295 21.56 -8.52 -9.53
N VAL A 296 21.81 -7.71 -8.50
CA VAL A 296 22.88 -7.95 -7.52
C VAL A 296 22.63 -9.24 -6.74
N LEU A 297 21.40 -9.47 -6.28
CA LEU A 297 21.01 -10.68 -5.54
C LEU A 297 21.08 -11.93 -6.43
N MET A 298 20.71 -11.82 -7.70
CA MET A 298 20.85 -12.89 -8.68
C MET A 298 22.32 -13.29 -8.84
N ILE A 299 23.21 -12.31 -9.08
CA ILE A 299 24.65 -12.54 -9.23
C ILE A 299 25.26 -13.13 -7.95
N ALA A 300 24.91 -12.56 -6.79
CA ALA A 300 25.39 -13.05 -5.49
C ALA A 300 24.99 -14.52 -5.24
N GLY A 301 23.76 -14.89 -5.62
CA GLY A 301 23.30 -16.29 -5.54
C GLY A 301 24.03 -17.22 -6.51
N CYS A 302 24.37 -16.76 -7.73
CA CYS A 302 25.17 -17.56 -8.67
C CYS A 302 26.56 -17.90 -8.10
N PHE A 303 27.22 -16.90 -7.48
CA PHE A 303 28.50 -17.14 -6.80
C PHE A 303 28.36 -18.08 -5.59
N ARG A 304 27.21 -18.04 -4.89
CA ARG A 304 26.96 -18.87 -3.71
C ARG A 304 26.71 -20.35 -4.06
N ILE A 305 26.02 -20.61 -5.18
CA ILE A 305 25.71 -21.96 -5.67
C ILE A 305 26.97 -22.64 -6.23
N GLY A 306 27.83 -21.88 -6.91
CA GLY A 306 29.00 -22.43 -7.61
C GLY A 306 28.61 -23.09 -8.94
N PRO A 307 29.59 -23.53 -9.76
CA PRO A 307 29.35 -24.01 -11.12
C PRO A 307 28.55 -25.33 -11.14
N SER A 308 27.23 -25.23 -11.24
CA SER A 308 26.31 -26.36 -11.32
C SER A 308 25.09 -26.02 -12.19
N PHE A 309 24.29 -27.03 -12.57
CA PHE A 309 23.02 -26.83 -13.29
C PHE A 309 22.00 -26.00 -12.49
N GLU A 310 22.15 -25.92 -11.16
CA GLU A 310 21.26 -25.16 -10.28
C GLU A 310 21.33 -23.64 -10.53
N ILE A 311 22.46 -23.14 -11.07
CA ILE A 311 22.59 -21.73 -11.49
C ILE A 311 21.50 -21.38 -12.50
N ILE A 312 21.19 -22.27 -13.44
CA ILE A 312 20.18 -22.05 -14.47
C ILE A 312 18.81 -21.85 -13.82
N GLY A 313 18.48 -22.68 -12.82
CA GLY A 313 17.24 -22.57 -12.05
C GLY A 313 17.18 -21.25 -11.27
N TRP A 314 18.28 -20.83 -10.66
CA TRP A 314 18.36 -19.56 -9.92
C TRP A 314 18.19 -18.34 -10.83
N MET A 315 18.87 -18.32 -11.98
CA MET A 315 18.72 -17.25 -12.98
C MET A 315 17.30 -17.21 -13.55
N ALA A 316 16.72 -18.37 -13.88
CA ALA A 316 15.35 -18.47 -14.37
C ALA A 316 14.34 -17.96 -13.33
N LEU A 317 14.55 -18.27 -12.05
CA LEU A 317 13.70 -17.80 -10.95
C LEU A 317 13.72 -16.26 -10.85
N PHE A 318 14.89 -15.63 -10.90
CA PHE A 318 14.99 -14.17 -10.88
C PHE A 318 14.38 -13.52 -12.13
N LEU A 319 14.59 -14.11 -13.31
CA LEU A 319 13.95 -13.65 -14.53
C LEU A 319 12.42 -13.68 -14.41
N VAL A 320 11.88 -14.79 -13.91
CA VAL A 320 10.44 -14.95 -13.67
C VAL A 320 9.92 -13.92 -12.66
N LEU A 321 10.64 -13.69 -11.55
CA LEU A 321 10.30 -12.67 -10.56
C LEU A 321 10.24 -11.27 -11.19
N VAL A 322 11.24 -10.90 -12.00
CA VAL A 322 11.29 -9.60 -12.69
C VAL A 322 10.15 -9.45 -13.70
N VAL A 323 9.92 -10.46 -14.55
CA VAL A 323 8.82 -10.44 -15.55
C VAL A 323 7.46 -10.32 -14.85
N LYS A 324 7.25 -11.12 -13.80
CA LYS A 324 6.04 -11.08 -12.98
C LYS A 324 5.87 -9.72 -12.32
N LEU A 325 6.93 -9.14 -11.75
CA LEU A 325 6.88 -7.81 -11.16
C LEU A 325 6.46 -6.76 -12.19
N MET A 326 7.09 -6.72 -13.36
CA MET A 326 6.75 -5.75 -14.40
C MET A 326 5.29 -5.86 -14.84
N GLY A 327 4.77 -7.08 -14.99
CA GLY A 327 3.36 -7.31 -15.27
C GLY A 327 2.45 -6.77 -14.16
N ASP A 328 2.75 -7.09 -12.89
CA ASP A 328 2.00 -6.61 -11.74
C ASP A 328 2.02 -5.08 -11.64
N LEU A 329 3.17 -4.42 -11.82
CA LEU A 329 3.26 -2.95 -11.78
C LEU A 329 2.45 -2.30 -12.90
N TYR A 330 2.46 -2.89 -14.09
CA TYR A 330 1.65 -2.42 -15.21
C TYR A 330 0.15 -2.51 -14.90
N ALA A 331 -0.31 -3.66 -14.41
CA ALA A 331 -1.70 -3.87 -14.04
C ALA A 331 -2.15 -2.98 -12.88
N LEU A 332 -1.33 -2.87 -11.82
CA LEU A 332 -1.61 -2.01 -10.67
C LEU A 332 -1.66 -0.53 -11.05
N SER A 333 -0.90 -0.10 -12.04
CA SER A 333 -0.95 1.28 -12.54
C SER A 333 -2.27 1.56 -13.26
N TRP A 334 -2.67 0.69 -14.20
CA TRP A 334 -3.92 0.82 -14.95
C TRP A 334 -5.16 0.68 -14.06
N VAL A 335 -5.26 -0.43 -13.34
CA VAL A 335 -6.39 -0.70 -12.45
C VAL A 335 -6.41 0.32 -11.31
N GLY A 336 -5.26 0.75 -10.80
CA GLY A 336 -5.20 1.74 -9.73
C GLY A 336 -5.72 3.12 -10.13
N VAL A 337 -5.39 3.60 -11.34
CA VAL A 337 -5.95 4.85 -11.89
C VAL A 337 -7.46 4.71 -12.11
N TRP A 338 -7.89 3.61 -12.73
CA TRP A 338 -9.31 3.32 -12.96
C TRP A 338 -10.13 3.31 -11.67
N GLN A 339 -9.67 2.59 -10.64
CA GLN A 339 -10.34 2.55 -9.35
C GLN A 339 -10.24 3.90 -8.61
N GLY A 340 -9.16 4.66 -8.82
CA GLY A 340 -8.95 5.98 -8.22
C GLY A 340 -9.95 7.02 -8.70
N TRP A 341 -10.26 7.03 -10.00
CA TRP A 341 -11.27 7.95 -10.56
C TRP A 341 -12.72 7.50 -10.32
N LYS A 342 -12.94 6.21 -10.06
CA LYS A 342 -14.27 5.66 -9.75
C LYS A 342 -14.67 5.79 -8.27
N ALA A 343 -13.71 6.00 -7.37
CA ALA A 343 -13.95 5.93 -5.94
C ALA A 343 -13.97 7.30 -5.29
N THR A 344 -15.04 7.57 -4.53
CA THR A 344 -15.17 8.73 -3.65
C THR A 344 -14.01 8.90 -2.65
N ASN A 345 -13.30 7.80 -2.31
CA ASN A 345 -12.23 7.79 -1.32
C ASN A 345 -11.04 6.95 -1.79
N ALA A 346 -9.85 7.50 -1.64
CA ALA A 346 -8.59 6.86 -2.03
C ALA A 346 -8.38 5.49 -1.37
N SER A 347 -8.71 5.33 -0.08
CA SER A 347 -8.57 4.04 0.62
C SER A 347 -9.48 2.95 0.04
N ARG A 348 -10.64 3.33 -0.51
CA ARG A 348 -11.55 2.39 -1.18
C ARG A 348 -10.96 1.91 -2.51
N ALA A 349 -10.42 2.84 -3.31
CA ALA A 349 -9.72 2.52 -4.56
C ALA A 349 -8.54 1.57 -4.33
N ILE A 350 -7.73 1.83 -3.29
CA ILE A 350 -6.58 1.00 -2.92
C ILE A 350 -7.04 -0.42 -2.58
N ARG A 351 -8.04 -0.56 -1.70
CA ARG A 351 -8.56 -1.89 -1.32
C ARG A 351 -9.07 -2.67 -2.53
N GLN A 352 -9.83 -2.02 -3.42
CA GLN A 352 -10.37 -2.68 -4.60
C GLN A 352 -9.27 -3.11 -5.58
N THR A 353 -8.25 -2.27 -5.76
CA THR A 353 -7.11 -2.58 -6.64
C THR A 353 -6.29 -3.74 -6.10
N ILE A 354 -5.99 -3.75 -4.80
CA ILE A 354 -5.28 -4.86 -4.14
C ILE A 354 -6.11 -6.15 -4.23
N TYR A 355 -7.43 -6.06 -4.00
CA TYR A 355 -8.31 -7.21 -4.10
C TYR A 355 -8.29 -7.80 -5.51
N ASN A 356 -8.57 -6.97 -6.53
CA ASN A 356 -8.69 -7.43 -7.91
C ASN A 356 -7.37 -7.98 -8.48
N VAL A 357 -6.26 -7.26 -8.29
CA VAL A 357 -4.97 -7.59 -8.96
C VAL A 357 -4.13 -8.56 -8.15
N VAL A 358 -4.15 -8.47 -6.81
CA VAL A 358 -3.23 -9.23 -5.95
C VAL A 358 -3.94 -10.39 -5.26
N LEU A 359 -5.03 -10.13 -4.51
CA LEU A 359 -5.62 -11.15 -3.63
C LEU A 359 -6.52 -12.13 -4.36
N PHE A 360 -7.28 -11.68 -5.36
CA PHE A 360 -8.25 -12.50 -6.08
C PHE A 360 -7.62 -13.78 -6.63
N ARG A 361 -6.47 -13.67 -7.31
CA ARG A 361 -5.73 -14.83 -7.85
C ARG A 361 -5.30 -15.82 -6.77
N TRP A 362 -4.87 -15.33 -5.59
CA TRP A 362 -4.47 -16.19 -4.48
C TRP A 362 -5.68 -16.91 -3.87
N LEU A 363 -6.81 -16.22 -3.74
CA LEU A 363 -8.05 -16.82 -3.23
C LEU A 363 -8.56 -17.92 -4.15
N VAL A 364 -8.55 -17.68 -5.46
CA VAL A 364 -8.95 -18.68 -6.46
C VAL A 364 -8.01 -19.88 -6.44
N LEU A 365 -6.69 -19.65 -6.43
CA LEU A 365 -5.71 -20.74 -6.40
C LEU A 365 -5.84 -21.57 -5.11
N LEU A 366 -5.84 -20.91 -3.95
CA LEU A 366 -5.92 -21.60 -2.66
C LEU A 366 -7.25 -22.35 -2.50
N GLY A 367 -8.35 -21.76 -2.96
CA GLY A 367 -9.65 -22.42 -3.00
C GLY A 367 -9.66 -23.66 -3.91
N ALA A 368 -9.06 -23.57 -5.10
CA ALA A 368 -8.94 -24.69 -6.03
C ALA A 368 -8.04 -25.81 -5.48
N LEU A 369 -6.90 -25.46 -4.88
CA LEU A 369 -6.01 -26.42 -4.22
C LEU A 369 -6.70 -27.08 -3.02
N ALA A 370 -7.42 -26.33 -2.20
CA ALA A 370 -8.18 -26.88 -1.08
C ALA A 370 -9.26 -27.86 -1.56
N ALA A 371 -10.03 -27.49 -2.58
CA ALA A 371 -11.04 -28.36 -3.19
C ALA A 371 -10.41 -29.64 -3.78
N LEU A 372 -9.30 -29.52 -4.51
CA LEU A 372 -8.57 -30.68 -5.06
C LEU A 372 -8.06 -31.59 -3.94
N GLY A 373 -7.55 -31.02 -2.86
CA GLY A 373 -7.12 -31.76 -1.67
C GLY A 373 -8.25 -32.57 -1.05
N LEU A 374 -9.41 -31.94 -0.87
CA LEU A 374 -10.60 -32.59 -0.32
C LEU A 374 -11.16 -33.69 -1.24
N LEU A 375 -11.21 -33.43 -2.56
CA LEU A 375 -11.76 -34.39 -3.53
C LEU A 375 -10.86 -35.60 -3.75
N THR A 376 -9.57 -35.51 -3.44
CA THR A 376 -8.59 -36.58 -3.68
C THR A 376 -8.06 -37.21 -2.39
N ASP A 377 -8.60 -36.86 -1.23
CA ASP A 377 -8.05 -37.23 0.09
C ASP A 377 -6.54 -36.96 0.19
N GLY A 378 -6.09 -35.84 -0.41
CA GLY A 378 -4.68 -35.45 -0.49
C GLY A 378 -3.80 -36.32 -1.39
N ARG A 379 -4.33 -37.32 -2.10
CA ARG A 379 -3.56 -38.17 -3.03
C ARG A 379 -2.93 -37.35 -4.16
N ALA A 380 -3.61 -36.29 -4.61
CA ALA A 380 -3.09 -35.41 -5.65
C ALA A 380 -1.71 -34.85 -5.28
N PHE A 381 -1.49 -34.45 -4.02
CA PHE A 381 -0.26 -33.78 -3.57
C PHE A 381 0.92 -34.72 -3.30
N ARG A 382 0.74 -36.04 -3.40
CA ARG A 382 1.81 -37.02 -3.17
C ARG A 382 2.72 -37.20 -4.39
N THR A 383 2.33 -36.67 -5.54
CA THR A 383 3.09 -36.80 -6.79
C THR A 383 3.85 -35.51 -7.11
N PRO A 384 5.10 -35.57 -7.58
CA PRO A 384 5.82 -34.36 -8.00
C PRO A 384 5.12 -33.63 -9.16
N ALA A 385 4.35 -34.35 -9.98
CA ALA A 385 3.55 -33.79 -11.07
C ALA A 385 2.54 -32.73 -10.57
N SER A 386 1.92 -32.92 -9.40
CA SER A 386 0.97 -31.93 -8.88
C SER A 386 1.61 -30.58 -8.55
N GLY A 387 2.89 -30.58 -8.17
CA GLY A 387 3.65 -29.36 -7.95
C GLY A 387 3.82 -28.58 -9.25
N VAL A 388 4.20 -29.26 -10.33
CA VAL A 388 4.33 -28.65 -11.67
C VAL A 388 2.98 -28.10 -12.15
N PHE A 389 1.90 -28.88 -12.02
CA PHE A 389 0.56 -28.41 -12.36
C PHE A 389 0.13 -27.19 -11.53
N GLY A 390 0.46 -27.15 -10.24
CA GLY A 390 0.18 -26.01 -9.37
C GLY A 390 0.93 -24.74 -9.80
N VAL A 391 2.21 -24.87 -10.19
CA VAL A 391 3.00 -23.74 -10.71
C VAL A 391 2.45 -23.25 -12.04
N VAL A 392 2.13 -24.14 -12.98
CA VAL A 392 1.52 -23.78 -14.27
C VAL A 392 0.17 -23.10 -14.05
N ALA A 393 -0.68 -23.65 -13.17
CA ALA A 393 -1.97 -23.06 -12.83
C ALA A 393 -1.83 -21.67 -12.20
N TYR A 394 -0.80 -21.45 -11.37
CA TYR A 394 -0.50 -20.13 -10.83
C TYR A 394 -0.16 -19.12 -11.94
N PHE A 395 0.71 -19.48 -12.87
CA PHE A 395 1.10 -18.58 -13.97
C PHE A 395 -0.03 -18.33 -14.97
N THR A 396 -0.89 -19.31 -15.24
CA THR A 396 -2.06 -19.09 -16.09
C THR A 396 -3.09 -18.18 -15.42
N LEU A 397 -3.39 -18.39 -14.13
CA LEU A 397 -4.26 -17.49 -13.37
C LEU A 397 -3.67 -16.07 -13.27
N LEU A 398 -2.36 -15.95 -13.06
CA LEU A 398 -1.64 -14.68 -13.09
C LEU A 398 -1.89 -13.95 -14.42
N LEU A 399 -1.66 -14.61 -15.56
CA LEU A 399 -1.84 -14.02 -16.87
C LEU A 399 -3.30 -13.66 -17.14
N MET A 400 -4.24 -14.57 -16.84
CA MET A 400 -5.67 -14.34 -17.04
C MET A 400 -6.19 -13.15 -16.25
N THR A 401 -5.88 -13.07 -14.96
CA THR A 401 -6.29 -11.96 -14.09
C THR A 401 -5.68 -10.63 -14.54
N LEU A 402 -4.40 -10.65 -14.95
CA LEU A 402 -3.72 -9.48 -15.46
C LEU A 402 -4.36 -8.97 -16.75
N LEU A 403 -4.60 -9.84 -17.73
CA LEU A 403 -5.24 -9.46 -18.99
C LEU A 403 -6.67 -8.98 -18.78
N HIS A 404 -7.46 -9.68 -17.95
CA HIS A 404 -8.85 -9.33 -17.70
C HIS A 404 -9.01 -7.97 -17.03
N PHE A 405 -8.38 -7.76 -15.86
CA PHE A 405 -8.54 -6.51 -15.13
C PHE A 405 -7.83 -5.34 -15.80
N CYS A 406 -6.68 -5.57 -16.43
CA CYS A 406 -5.99 -4.51 -17.16
C CYS A 406 -6.74 -4.14 -18.44
N GLY A 407 -7.28 -5.12 -19.17
CA GLY A 407 -8.09 -4.88 -20.37
C GLY A 407 -9.33 -4.06 -20.05
N LEU A 408 -10.09 -4.46 -19.03
CA LEU A 408 -11.26 -3.71 -18.54
C LEU A 408 -10.89 -2.28 -18.11
N ALA A 409 -9.79 -2.11 -17.37
CA ALA A 409 -9.35 -0.78 -16.96
C ALA A 409 -9.00 0.10 -18.17
N ILE A 410 -8.31 -0.45 -19.18
CA ILE A 410 -7.92 0.29 -20.38
C ILE A 410 -9.14 0.69 -21.21
N SER A 411 -10.09 -0.22 -21.44
CA SER A 411 -11.30 0.08 -22.24
C SER A 411 -12.15 1.15 -21.56
N GLU A 412 -12.45 0.98 -20.27
CA GLU A 412 -13.26 1.93 -19.50
C GLU A 412 -12.62 3.32 -19.43
N LEU A 413 -11.30 3.39 -19.22
CA LEU A 413 -10.58 4.66 -19.14
C LEU A 413 -10.48 5.40 -20.47
N LYS A 414 -10.48 4.69 -21.60
CA LYS A 414 -10.41 5.33 -22.93
C LYS A 414 -11.81 5.70 -23.44
N ASP A 415 -12.74 4.78 -23.32
CA ASP A 415 -14.04 4.87 -23.99
C ASP A 415 -15.09 5.61 -23.16
N ASP A 416 -15.13 5.42 -21.83
CA ASP A 416 -16.17 5.97 -20.94
C ASP A 416 -15.62 6.87 -19.82
N LEU A 417 -14.47 7.52 -20.03
CA LEU A 417 -13.85 8.37 -19.00
C LEU A 417 -14.82 9.43 -18.45
N ARG A 418 -15.57 10.07 -19.34
CA ARG A 418 -16.53 11.13 -18.98
C ARG A 418 -17.67 10.58 -18.14
N GLY A 419 -18.28 9.47 -18.56
CA GLY A 419 -19.36 8.82 -17.80
C GLY A 419 -18.89 8.23 -16.48
N LEU A 420 -17.63 7.81 -16.40
CA LEU A 420 -17.03 7.28 -15.18
C LEU A 420 -16.88 8.36 -14.09
N ILE A 421 -16.51 9.58 -14.48
CA ILE A 421 -16.30 10.69 -13.53
C ILE A 421 -17.62 11.38 -13.16
N THR A 422 -18.57 11.53 -14.09
CA THR A 422 -19.87 12.18 -13.82
C THR A 422 -20.82 11.31 -12.98
N ARG A 423 -20.67 9.98 -13.01
CA ARG A 423 -21.49 9.05 -12.19
C ARG A 423 -21.27 9.18 -10.67
N ASP A 424 -20.21 9.85 -10.21
CA ASP A 424 -19.95 10.02 -8.78
C ASP A 424 -20.82 11.14 -8.15
N ASP A 425 -21.19 12.17 -8.94
CA ASP A 425 -22.09 13.26 -8.50
C ASP A 425 -23.49 12.74 -8.11
N GLU A 426 -24.04 11.80 -8.89
CA GLU A 426 -25.35 11.20 -8.59
C GLU A 426 -25.32 10.33 -7.32
N ARG A 427 -24.17 9.72 -7.00
CA ARG A 427 -24.01 8.86 -5.80
C ARG A 427 -23.84 9.66 -4.52
N GLU A 428 -23.24 10.85 -4.56
CA GLU A 428 -23.25 11.78 -3.42
C GLU A 428 -24.64 12.41 -3.22
N GLN A 429 -25.36 12.77 -4.30
CA GLN A 429 -26.75 13.25 -4.19
C GLN A 429 -27.68 12.21 -3.57
N GLN A 430 -27.52 10.93 -3.89
CA GLN A 430 -28.29 9.86 -3.25
C GLN A 430 -27.94 9.64 -1.77
N ARG A 431 -26.72 9.95 -1.31
CA ARG A 431 -26.34 9.82 0.11
C ARG A 431 -26.99 10.86 1.02
N PHE A 432 -27.28 12.05 0.51
CA PHE A 432 -28.00 13.08 1.27
C PHE A 432 -29.51 12.87 1.34
N PHE A 433 -30.06 11.94 0.57
CA PHE A 433 -31.49 11.63 0.57
C PHE A 433 -31.92 10.64 1.68
N TRP A 434 -30.99 10.12 2.49
CA TRP A 434 -31.24 9.06 3.49
C TRP A 434 -31.33 9.51 4.96
N LEU A 435 -31.38 10.81 5.27
CA LEU A 435 -31.67 11.27 6.64
C LEU A 435 -33.19 11.25 6.90
N PRO A 436 -33.72 10.49 7.87
CA PRO A 436 -35.16 10.36 8.13
C PRO A 436 -35.77 11.55 8.89
N PHE A 437 -35.02 12.65 9.10
CA PHE A 437 -35.52 13.85 9.75
C PHE A 437 -35.23 15.08 8.91
N GLY A 438 -36.16 15.36 8.01
CA GLY A 438 -36.25 16.55 7.19
C GLY A 438 -37.71 16.89 6.87
N SER A 439 -38.62 16.74 7.84
CA SER A 439 -39.96 17.31 7.74
C SER A 439 -39.85 18.84 7.88
N GLY A 440 -39.73 19.52 6.75
CA GLY A 440 -39.62 20.97 6.66
C GLY A 440 -39.99 21.46 5.27
N ALA A 441 -41.27 21.27 4.93
CA ALA A 441 -42.02 21.90 3.84
C ALA A 441 -41.28 22.88 2.92
N ARG A 442 -41.14 22.52 1.64
CA ARG A 442 -41.44 23.44 0.54
C ARG A 442 -42.32 22.74 -0.48
N ARG A 443 -43.61 23.09 -0.40
CA ARG A 443 -44.59 22.85 -1.46
C ARG A 443 -44.06 23.44 -2.76
N SER A 444 -43.92 22.61 -3.79
CA SER A 444 -43.96 23.08 -5.18
C SER A 444 -45.36 23.62 -5.45
N PRO A 445 -45.54 24.86 -5.94
CA PRO A 445 -46.81 25.23 -6.55
C PRO A 445 -46.92 24.52 -7.89
N ARG A 446 -47.92 23.64 -8.01
CA ARG A 446 -48.47 23.26 -9.32
C ARG A 446 -49.25 24.45 -9.91
N SER A 447 -49.43 24.35 -11.23
CA SER A 447 -50.16 25.24 -12.17
C SER A 447 -49.24 26.24 -12.87
N PHE A 448 -49.23 26.35 -14.19
CA PHE A 448 -50.41 26.40 -15.06
C PHE A 448 -50.08 25.89 -16.48
N ASP A 449 -50.89 24.95 -16.96
CA ASP A 449 -51.01 24.56 -18.36
C ASP A 449 -51.86 25.63 -19.09
N ARG A 450 -51.41 26.14 -20.24
CA ARG A 450 -52.20 27.04 -21.10
C ARG A 450 -51.87 26.76 -22.56
N ARG A 451 -52.67 25.89 -23.17
CA ARG A 451 -53.05 25.99 -24.59
C ARG A 451 -54.51 26.43 -24.69
N HIS A 452 -54.75 27.26 -25.69
CA HIS A 452 -56.01 27.82 -26.20
C HIS A 452 -56.64 29.02 -25.47
N GLY A 453 -56.81 30.10 -26.24
CA GLY A 453 -57.63 31.27 -25.91
C GLY A 453 -57.04 32.57 -26.43
N ILE A 454 -57.19 32.83 -27.73
CA ILE A 454 -57.07 34.18 -28.33
C ILE A 454 -58.15 35.07 -27.70
N PRO A 455 -57.81 36.30 -27.29
CA PRO A 455 -58.52 37.45 -27.85
C PRO A 455 -57.59 38.63 -28.21
N SER A 456 -57.74 39.07 -29.46
CA SER A 456 -57.69 40.45 -29.96
C SER A 456 -56.87 41.50 -29.19
N THR A 457 -55.77 41.91 -29.83
CA THR A 457 -55.10 43.21 -29.68
C THR A 457 -56.03 44.40 -29.94
N PRO A 458 -56.01 45.45 -29.10
CA PRO A 458 -56.36 46.80 -29.53
C PRO A 458 -55.09 47.55 -29.93
N GLU A 459 -55.07 48.01 -31.18
CA GLU A 459 -54.11 48.95 -31.75
C GLU A 459 -54.10 50.26 -30.95
N ILE A 460 -52.92 50.80 -30.65
CA ILE A 460 -52.75 52.22 -30.31
C ILE A 460 -51.58 52.79 -31.15
N PRO A 461 -51.74 53.97 -31.78
CA PRO A 461 -50.88 54.44 -32.86
C PRO A 461 -49.69 55.26 -32.35
N PHE A 462 -48.58 55.19 -33.08
CA PHE A 462 -47.42 56.09 -32.94
C PHE A 462 -47.79 57.54 -33.29
N PRO A 463 -47.36 58.55 -32.50
CA PRO A 463 -47.23 59.91 -33.00
C PRO A 463 -45.83 60.14 -33.60
N ARG A 464 -45.84 60.81 -34.75
CA ARG A 464 -44.68 61.23 -35.56
C ARG A 464 -43.80 62.23 -34.82
N ARG A 465 -42.50 62.18 -35.12
CA ARG A 465 -41.58 63.31 -34.99
C ARG A 465 -42.00 64.43 -35.94
N THR A 466 -42.20 65.62 -35.40
CA THR A 466 -41.58 66.89 -35.82
C THR A 466 -41.44 67.76 -34.59
#